data_AF-A0A7W4DHD8-F1
#
_entry.id   AF-A0A7W4DHD8-F1
#
_cell.length_a   1.000
_cell.length_b   1.000
_cell.length_c   1.000
_cell.angle_alpha   90.00
_cell.angle_beta   90.00
_cell.angle_gamma   90.00
#
_symmetry.space_group_name_H-M   'P 1'
#
loop_
_entity.id
_entity.type
_entity.pdbx_description
1 polymer ?
#
loop_
_entity_poly.entity_id
_entity_poly.type
_entity_poly.pdbx_seq_one_letter_code
_entity_poly.pdbx_strand_id
1 'polypeptide(L)'
;MITISAIQSSSYDRRQKIKQYGELYTNLAALKISKQSEIKKNFKSVADQYVRDGKYSQDFIDKQVTKDTEEVSGRCMSDVLGIRNDLPDNVTKTNDETLKKLLDTVSKSVANLESVNESTCKDLYIHQLDGYKEEYDKEIAFRKQQEESNRKYEANRLSLDKFNNKIKNGMSLNSVKNVFLFDNYCELSTESNIAGYSGQIYTCKDFDNGIATFQFQNGRLIAKSQLNLK
;
A
#
# COMPACT_ATOMS: atom_id res chain seq x y z
N MET A 1 1.05 12.61 -79.03
CA MET A 1 1.31 11.52 -78.05
C MET A 1 1.65 12.21 -76.73
N ILE A 2 0.69 12.34 -75.83
CA ILE A 2 0.89 13.06 -74.56
C ILE A 2 1.51 12.09 -73.58
N THR A 3 2.75 12.34 -73.19
CA THR A 3 3.48 11.60 -72.14
C THR A 3 2.89 11.93 -70.77
N ILE A 4 1.84 11.22 -70.38
CA ILE A 4 1.36 11.15 -69.00
C ILE A 4 1.74 9.77 -68.45
N SER A 5 2.94 9.58 -67.90
CA SER A 5 3.25 8.33 -67.15
C SER A 5 4.66 8.32 -66.53
N ALA A 6 4.83 9.03 -65.43
CA ALA A 6 5.82 8.64 -64.41
C ALA A 6 5.45 9.28 -63.06
N ILE A 7 5.13 10.58 -63.07
CA ILE A 7 4.84 11.38 -61.87
C ILE A 7 3.52 10.97 -61.20
N GLN A 8 2.53 10.49 -61.96
CA GLN A 8 1.27 9.99 -61.38
C GLN A 8 1.43 8.64 -60.67
N SER A 9 2.33 7.76 -61.13
CA SER A 9 2.52 6.43 -60.52
C SER A 9 3.23 6.49 -59.18
N SER A 10 4.27 7.33 -59.04
CA SER A 10 4.99 7.51 -57.78
C SER A 10 4.18 8.28 -56.74
N SER A 11 3.42 9.31 -57.17
CA SER A 11 2.50 10.03 -56.29
C SER A 11 1.36 9.12 -55.81
N TYR A 12 0.85 8.23 -56.66
CA TYR A 12 -0.18 7.25 -56.29
C TYR A 12 0.35 6.19 -55.31
N ASP A 13 1.52 5.60 -55.58
CA ASP A 13 2.20 4.65 -54.68
C ASP A 13 2.50 5.28 -53.30
N ARG A 14 2.97 6.53 -53.29
CA ARG A 14 3.21 7.27 -52.05
C ARG A 14 1.92 7.51 -51.25
N ARG A 15 0.82 7.91 -51.90
CA ARG A 15 -0.48 8.07 -51.21
C ARG A 15 -0.98 6.77 -50.60
N GLN A 16 -0.78 5.64 -51.28
CA GLN A 16 -1.13 4.32 -50.74
C GLN A 16 -0.29 3.98 -49.51
N LYS A 17 1.02 4.23 -49.53
CA LYS A 17 1.90 4.03 -48.36
C LYS A 17 1.52 4.91 -47.16
N ILE A 18 1.13 6.17 -47.39
CA ILE A 18 0.62 7.05 -46.34
C ILE A 18 -0.68 6.51 -45.74
N LYS A 19 -1.60 6.05 -46.58
CA LYS A 19 -2.86 5.44 -46.13
C LYS A 19 -2.60 4.17 -45.31
N GLN A 20 -1.74 3.28 -45.81
CA GLN A 20 -1.36 2.04 -45.14
C GLN A 20 -0.68 2.33 -43.79
N TYR A 21 0.21 3.33 -43.71
CA TYR A 21 0.78 3.76 -42.43
C TYR A 21 -0.30 4.22 -41.45
N GLY A 22 -1.25 5.05 -41.90
CA GLY A 22 -2.36 5.52 -41.07
C GLY A 22 -3.22 4.38 -40.51
N GLU A 23 -3.60 3.42 -41.36
CA GLU A 23 -4.36 2.23 -40.95
C GLU A 23 -3.59 1.37 -39.94
N LEU A 24 -2.31 1.09 -40.22
CA LEU A 24 -1.46 0.30 -39.32
C LEU A 24 -1.24 1.02 -37.99
N TYR A 25 -1.08 2.33 -37.99
CA TYR A 25 -0.92 3.13 -36.77
C TYR A 25 -2.18 3.12 -35.89
N THR A 26 -3.37 3.29 -36.49
CA THR A 26 -4.64 3.19 -35.76
C THR A 26 -4.85 1.78 -35.19
N ASN A 27 -4.58 0.75 -35.99
CA ASN A 27 -4.67 -0.65 -35.54
C ASN A 27 -3.70 -0.93 -34.39
N LEU A 28 -2.46 -0.42 -34.47
CA LEU A 28 -1.46 -0.55 -33.43
C LEU A 28 -1.91 0.08 -32.11
N ALA A 29 -2.49 1.28 -32.17
CA ALA A 29 -3.02 1.96 -30.97
C ALA A 29 -4.15 1.17 -30.30
N ALA A 30 -5.10 0.66 -31.09
CA ALA A 30 -6.19 -0.17 -30.59
C ALA A 30 -5.68 -1.50 -30.00
N LEU A 31 -4.76 -2.16 -30.69
CA LEU A 31 -4.16 -3.43 -30.25
C LEU A 31 -3.38 -3.25 -28.95
N LYS A 32 -2.66 -2.13 -28.79
CA LYS A 32 -1.95 -1.79 -27.55
C LYS A 32 -2.91 -1.70 -26.36
N ILE A 33 -4.02 -0.97 -26.50
CA ILE A 33 -5.03 -0.82 -25.44
C ILE A 33 -5.62 -2.18 -25.08
N SER A 34 -5.99 -2.98 -26.10
CA SER A 34 -6.56 -4.31 -25.88
C SER A 34 -5.60 -5.24 -25.16
N LYS A 35 -4.34 -5.33 -25.61
CA LYS A 35 -3.32 -6.18 -25.01
C LYS A 35 -2.97 -5.75 -23.60
N GLN A 36 -2.88 -4.44 -23.35
CA GLN A 36 -2.66 -3.94 -22.01
C GLN A 36 -3.83 -4.32 -21.07
N SER A 37 -5.08 -4.26 -21.55
CA SER A 37 -6.24 -4.70 -20.77
C SER A 37 -6.19 -6.20 -20.44
N GLU A 38 -5.82 -7.05 -21.41
CA GLU A 38 -5.63 -8.49 -21.19
C GLU A 38 -4.57 -8.78 -20.13
N ILE A 39 -3.40 -8.12 -20.22
CA ILE A 39 -2.32 -8.25 -19.24
C ILE A 39 -2.81 -7.88 -17.83
N LYS A 40 -3.55 -6.77 -17.68
CA LYS A 40 -4.08 -6.34 -16.38
C LYS A 40 -5.07 -7.36 -15.79
N LYS A 41 -5.94 -7.94 -16.62
CA LYS A 41 -6.85 -9.01 -16.19
C LYS A 41 -6.08 -10.24 -15.71
N ASN A 42 -5.01 -10.60 -16.40
CA ASN A 42 -4.17 -11.73 -16.02
C ASN A 42 -3.42 -11.48 -14.71
N PHE A 43 -2.88 -10.27 -14.51
CA PHE A 43 -2.26 -9.88 -13.24
C PHE A 43 -3.23 -10.03 -12.07
N LYS A 44 -4.47 -9.54 -12.24
CA LYS A 44 -5.51 -9.73 -11.23
C LYS A 44 -5.80 -11.21 -10.97
N SER A 45 -5.95 -12.02 -12.02
CA SER A 45 -6.17 -13.47 -11.89
C SER A 45 -5.04 -14.17 -11.12
N VAL A 46 -3.78 -13.81 -11.41
CA VAL A 46 -2.59 -14.34 -10.71
C VAL A 46 -2.58 -13.91 -9.24
N ALA A 47 -2.87 -12.64 -8.95
CA ALA A 47 -2.97 -12.14 -7.57
C ALA A 47 -4.06 -12.88 -6.80
N ASP A 48 -5.26 -13.02 -7.37
CA ASP A 48 -6.38 -13.74 -6.75
C ASP A 48 -6.03 -15.21 -6.50
N GLN A 49 -5.31 -15.86 -7.43
CA GLN A 49 -4.84 -17.23 -7.25
C GLN A 49 -3.84 -17.34 -6.10
N TYR A 50 -2.89 -16.42 -5.99
CA TYR A 50 -1.91 -16.42 -4.91
C TYR A 50 -2.50 -16.10 -3.53
N VAL A 51 -3.62 -15.36 -3.48
CA VAL A 51 -4.40 -15.25 -2.25
C VAL A 51 -5.07 -16.58 -1.90
N ARG A 52 -5.70 -17.25 -2.88
CA ARG A 52 -6.32 -18.57 -2.67
C ARG A 52 -5.31 -19.62 -2.21
N ASP A 53 -4.10 -19.60 -2.77
CA ASP A 53 -3.01 -20.51 -2.42
C ASP A 53 -2.33 -20.13 -1.09
N GLY A 54 -2.74 -19.03 -0.46
CA GLY A 54 -2.18 -18.54 0.80
C GLY A 54 -0.77 -17.95 0.68
N LYS A 55 -0.26 -17.76 -0.54
CA LYS A 55 1.04 -17.12 -0.79
C LYS A 55 1.02 -15.65 -0.34
N TYR A 56 -0.10 -14.96 -0.59
CA TYR A 56 -0.31 -13.55 -0.25
C TYR A 56 -1.59 -13.35 0.56
N SER A 57 -1.64 -12.32 1.42
CA SER A 57 -2.88 -11.91 2.07
C SER A 57 -3.69 -10.99 1.15
N GLN A 58 -5.02 -10.99 1.31
CA GLN A 58 -5.89 -10.07 0.58
C GLN A 58 -5.50 -8.60 0.87
N ASP A 59 -5.18 -8.30 2.12
CA ASP A 59 -4.82 -6.95 2.57
C ASP A 59 -3.51 -6.44 1.91
N PHE A 60 -2.56 -7.34 1.67
CA PHE A 60 -1.34 -7.02 0.89
C PHE A 60 -1.68 -6.72 -0.56
N ILE A 61 -2.49 -7.58 -1.20
CA ILE A 61 -2.89 -7.41 -2.59
C ILE A 61 -3.65 -6.09 -2.80
N ASP A 62 -4.62 -5.78 -1.95
CA ASP A 62 -5.45 -4.58 -2.09
C ASP A 62 -4.62 -3.29 -1.98
N LYS A 63 -3.60 -3.27 -1.12
CA LYS A 63 -2.71 -2.12 -0.92
C LYS A 63 -1.73 -1.92 -2.07
N GLN A 64 -1.22 -3.01 -2.66
CA GLN A 64 -0.08 -2.93 -3.59
C GLN A 64 -0.44 -3.13 -5.07
N VAL A 65 -1.49 -3.89 -5.39
CA VAL A 65 -1.77 -4.31 -6.78
C VAL A 65 -2.40 -3.22 -7.63
N THR A 66 -3.26 -2.37 -7.07
CA THR A 66 -4.07 -1.44 -7.88
C THR A 66 -3.21 -0.34 -8.55
N LYS A 67 -2.15 0.13 -7.88
CA LYS A 67 -1.27 1.18 -8.41
C LYS A 67 -0.26 0.63 -9.42
N ASP A 68 0.26 -0.58 -9.16
CA ASP A 68 1.41 -1.11 -9.89
C ASP A 68 1.00 -1.94 -11.11
N THR A 69 -0.26 -2.38 -11.17
CA THR A 69 -0.84 -3.01 -12.37
C THR A 69 -0.75 -2.08 -13.58
N GLU A 70 -0.91 -0.77 -13.39
CA GLU A 70 -0.77 0.21 -14.47
C GLU A 70 0.69 0.35 -14.91
N GLU A 71 1.61 0.54 -13.96
CA GLU A 71 3.03 0.75 -14.23
C GLU A 71 3.69 -0.49 -14.85
N VAL A 72 3.49 -1.67 -14.27
CA VAL A 72 4.11 -2.93 -14.73
C VAL A 72 3.54 -3.33 -16.08
N SER A 73 2.24 -3.16 -16.32
CA SER A 73 1.67 -3.41 -17.65
C SER A 73 2.21 -2.44 -18.69
N GLY A 74 2.39 -1.15 -18.34
CA GLY A 74 3.01 -0.16 -19.22
C GLY A 74 4.47 -0.48 -19.56
N ARG A 75 5.28 -0.84 -18.55
CA ARG A 75 6.68 -1.25 -18.72
C ARG A 75 6.80 -2.51 -19.57
N CYS A 76 6.02 -3.55 -19.26
CA CYS A 76 6.03 -4.77 -20.05
C CYS A 76 5.64 -4.49 -21.50
N MET A 77 4.60 -3.69 -21.74
CA MET A 77 4.23 -3.29 -23.10
C MET A 77 5.39 -2.57 -23.79
N SER A 78 6.08 -1.64 -23.13
CA SER A 78 7.25 -0.95 -23.71
C SER A 78 8.39 -1.91 -24.05
N ASP A 79 8.74 -2.82 -23.13
CA ASP A 79 9.87 -3.74 -23.27
C ASP A 79 9.59 -4.81 -24.34
N VAL A 80 8.37 -5.31 -24.41
CA VAL A 80 7.93 -6.32 -25.38
C VAL A 80 7.71 -5.70 -26.76
N LEU A 81 7.21 -4.47 -26.82
CA LEU A 81 7.07 -3.74 -28.08
C LEU A 81 8.43 -3.40 -28.68
N GLY A 82 9.39 -2.97 -27.85
CA GLY A 82 10.65 -2.40 -28.36
C GLY A 82 10.43 -1.10 -29.15
N ILE A 83 9.25 -0.48 -29.05
CA ILE A 83 8.86 0.74 -29.76
C ILE A 83 8.57 1.82 -28.73
N ARG A 84 9.37 2.89 -28.80
CA ARG A 84 9.03 4.15 -28.14
C ARG A 84 7.72 4.67 -28.71
N ASN A 85 6.86 5.21 -27.86
CA ASN A 85 5.50 5.68 -28.15
C ASN A 85 5.41 6.88 -29.12
N ASP A 86 6.45 7.12 -29.91
CA ASP A 86 6.76 8.42 -30.50
C ASP A 86 6.72 8.35 -32.04
N LEU A 87 5.88 7.46 -32.59
CA LEU A 87 5.68 7.40 -34.03
C LEU A 87 4.99 8.70 -34.48
N PRO A 88 5.50 9.37 -35.53
CA PRO A 88 4.99 10.67 -35.93
C PRO A 88 3.55 10.56 -36.46
N ASP A 89 2.66 11.37 -35.87
CA ASP A 89 1.25 11.46 -36.27
C ASP A 89 1.07 12.03 -37.70
N ASN A 90 2.07 12.78 -38.21
CA ASN A 90 1.99 13.41 -39.53
C ASN A 90 3.13 12.99 -40.47
N VAL A 91 2.91 11.92 -41.22
CA VAL A 91 3.85 11.40 -42.22
C VAL A 91 3.79 12.08 -43.58
N THR A 92 2.82 12.99 -43.81
CA THR A 92 2.59 13.59 -45.13
C THR A 92 3.79 14.40 -45.64
N LYS A 93 4.59 14.97 -44.73
CA LYS A 93 5.78 15.79 -45.02
C LYS A 93 7.10 15.02 -45.05
N THR A 94 7.09 13.72 -44.77
CA THR A 94 8.31 12.88 -44.75
C THR A 94 8.75 12.47 -46.15
N ASN A 95 10.03 12.17 -46.39
CA ASN A 95 10.44 11.60 -47.68
C ASN A 95 10.05 10.10 -47.80
N ASP A 96 10.15 9.52 -49.00
CA ASP A 96 9.74 8.12 -49.24
C ASP A 96 10.57 7.08 -48.48
N GLU A 97 11.86 7.35 -48.26
CA GLU A 97 12.74 6.45 -47.51
C GLU A 97 12.35 6.40 -46.03
N THR A 98 12.07 7.57 -45.43
CA THR A 98 11.55 7.70 -44.07
C THR A 98 10.18 7.05 -43.95
N LEU A 99 9.28 7.26 -44.91
CA LEU A 99 7.96 6.62 -44.92
C LEU A 99 8.06 5.09 -44.96
N LYS A 100 9.00 4.53 -45.74
CA LYS A 100 9.24 3.09 -45.80
C LYS A 100 9.77 2.54 -44.47
N LYS A 101 10.72 3.25 -43.82
CA LYS A 101 11.24 2.87 -42.49
C LYS A 101 10.14 2.90 -41.43
N LEU A 102 9.28 3.92 -41.47
CA LEU A 102 8.14 4.03 -40.56
C LEU A 102 7.15 2.88 -40.76
N LEU A 103 6.83 2.52 -42.00
CA LEU A 103 5.94 1.40 -42.30
C LEU A 103 6.49 0.06 -41.81
N ASP A 104 7.80 -0.18 -41.99
CA ASP A 104 8.49 -1.38 -41.49
C ASP A 104 8.44 -1.45 -39.96
N THR A 105 8.73 -0.32 -39.28
CA THR A 105 8.65 -0.23 -37.82
C THR A 105 7.24 -0.54 -37.32
N VAL A 106 6.20 0.10 -37.86
CA VAL A 106 4.81 -0.14 -37.43
C VAL A 106 4.38 -1.59 -37.73
N SER A 107 4.79 -2.16 -38.86
CA SER A 107 4.45 -3.56 -39.19
C SER A 107 5.08 -4.54 -38.20
N LYS A 108 6.36 -4.35 -37.84
CA LYS A 108 7.03 -5.13 -36.80
C LYS A 108 6.35 -4.97 -35.43
N SER A 109 5.89 -3.75 -35.14
CA SER A 109 5.16 -3.42 -33.91
C SER A 109 3.88 -4.24 -33.75
N VAL A 110 3.09 -4.31 -34.82
CA VAL A 110 1.85 -5.07 -34.85
C VAL A 110 2.15 -6.56 -34.65
N ALA A 111 3.11 -7.11 -35.39
CA ALA A 111 3.51 -8.50 -35.25
C ALA A 111 4.00 -8.86 -33.84
N ASN A 112 4.80 -7.98 -33.22
CA ASN A 112 5.25 -8.17 -31.84
C ASN A 112 4.07 -8.19 -30.86
N LEU A 113 3.09 -7.27 -30.99
CA LEU A 113 1.89 -7.28 -30.15
C LEU A 113 1.02 -8.51 -30.31
N GLU A 114 0.87 -9.00 -31.53
CA GLU A 114 0.13 -10.23 -31.80
C GLU A 114 0.78 -11.44 -31.15
N SER A 115 2.11 -11.44 -31.00
CA SER A 115 2.85 -12.49 -30.30
C SER A 115 2.74 -12.45 -28.77
N VAL A 116 2.25 -11.34 -28.20
CA VAL A 116 2.08 -11.20 -26.74
C VAL A 116 0.92 -12.05 -26.25
N ASN A 117 1.25 -12.98 -25.36
CA ASN A 117 0.31 -13.87 -24.70
C ASN A 117 0.24 -13.62 -23.18
N GLU A 118 -0.61 -14.40 -22.50
CA GLU A 118 -0.90 -14.25 -21.08
C GLU A 118 0.30 -14.41 -20.15
N SER A 119 1.33 -15.16 -20.58
CA SER A 119 2.53 -15.43 -19.78
C SER A 119 3.61 -14.36 -19.92
N THR A 120 3.56 -13.54 -20.97
CA THR A 120 4.65 -12.63 -21.38
C THR A 120 5.11 -11.70 -20.26
N CYS A 121 4.17 -11.19 -19.45
CA CYS A 121 4.46 -10.23 -18.37
C CYS A 121 4.30 -10.85 -16.97
N LYS A 122 3.96 -12.14 -16.89
CA LYS A 122 3.57 -12.78 -15.64
C LYS A 122 4.73 -12.82 -14.66
N ASP A 123 5.91 -13.23 -15.12
CA ASP A 123 7.09 -13.35 -14.26
C ASP A 123 7.58 -12.00 -13.74
N LEU A 124 7.53 -10.96 -14.59
CA LEU A 124 7.82 -9.57 -14.20
C LEU A 124 6.89 -9.11 -13.08
N TYR A 125 5.58 -9.39 -13.22
CA TYR A 125 4.59 -9.04 -12.21
C TYR A 125 4.80 -9.81 -10.90
N ILE A 126 5.08 -11.10 -10.97
CA ILE A 126 5.35 -11.93 -9.79
C ILE A 126 6.59 -11.44 -9.04
N HIS A 127 7.69 -11.20 -9.75
CA HIS A 127 8.92 -10.69 -9.16
C HIS A 127 8.70 -9.35 -8.43
N GLN A 128 7.89 -8.46 -9.01
CA GLN A 128 7.53 -7.20 -8.37
C GLN A 128 6.74 -7.44 -7.06
N LEU A 129 5.76 -8.36 -7.07
CA LEU A 129 4.99 -8.70 -5.86
C LEU A 129 5.87 -9.33 -4.77
N ASP A 130 6.79 -10.23 -5.14
CA ASP A 130 7.70 -10.86 -4.18
C ASP A 130 8.60 -9.81 -3.50
N GLY A 131 9.09 -8.80 -4.25
CA GLY A 131 9.86 -7.70 -3.69
C GLY A 131 9.09 -6.88 -2.63
N TYR A 132 7.82 -6.57 -2.88
CA TYR A 132 7.00 -5.84 -1.91
C TYR A 132 6.59 -6.67 -0.70
N LYS A 133 6.44 -7.98 -0.89
CA LYS A 133 6.08 -8.87 0.22
C LYS A 133 7.09 -8.77 1.35
N GLU A 134 8.38 -8.70 1.04
CA GLU A 134 9.43 -8.60 2.06
C GLU A 134 9.30 -7.32 2.90
N GLU A 135 8.99 -6.19 2.28
CA GLU A 135 8.81 -4.92 2.97
C GLU A 135 7.52 -4.92 3.81
N TYR A 136 6.42 -5.43 3.24
CA TYR A 136 5.15 -5.54 3.95
C TYR A 136 5.26 -6.48 5.17
N ASP A 137 5.91 -7.63 5.02
CA ASP A 137 6.08 -8.59 6.12
C ASP A 137 6.93 -7.97 7.26
N LYS A 138 7.95 -7.16 6.93
CA LYS A 138 8.74 -6.39 7.92
C LYS A 138 7.86 -5.36 8.65
N GLU A 139 7.03 -4.62 7.93
CA GLU A 139 6.14 -3.62 8.53
C GLU A 139 5.12 -4.28 9.48
N ILE A 140 4.50 -5.38 9.06
CA ILE A 140 3.55 -6.13 9.90
C ILE A 140 4.24 -6.68 11.15
N ALA A 141 5.45 -7.24 11.01
CA ALA A 141 6.21 -7.75 12.14
C ALA A 141 6.55 -6.62 13.14
N PHE A 142 6.98 -5.46 12.64
CA PHE A 142 7.28 -4.30 13.48
C PHE A 142 6.03 -3.81 14.23
N ARG A 143 4.89 -3.68 13.56
CA ARG A 143 3.62 -3.29 14.20
C ARG A 143 3.20 -4.28 15.29
N LYS A 144 3.30 -5.59 15.04
CA LYS A 144 3.01 -6.63 16.05
C LYS A 144 3.91 -6.50 17.28
N GLN A 145 5.21 -6.31 17.08
CA GLN A 145 6.14 -6.11 18.20
C GLN A 145 5.80 -4.85 19.01
N GLN A 146 5.45 -3.76 18.33
CA GLN A 146 5.04 -2.53 18.99
C GLN A 146 3.74 -2.71 19.79
N GLU A 147 2.74 -3.38 19.21
CA GLU A 147 1.50 -3.70 19.91
C GLU A 147 1.71 -4.62 21.11
N GLU A 148 2.56 -5.64 21.01
CA GLU A 148 2.90 -6.53 22.12
C GLU A 148 3.64 -5.78 23.24
N SER A 149 4.57 -4.90 22.86
CA SER A 149 5.27 -4.03 23.81
C SER A 149 4.29 -3.10 24.52
N ASN A 150 3.37 -2.48 23.78
CA ASN A 150 2.34 -1.62 24.34
C ASN A 150 1.40 -2.41 25.26
N ARG A 151 0.92 -3.59 24.85
CA ARG A 151 0.10 -4.46 25.72
C ARG A 151 0.83 -4.87 26.99
N LYS A 152 2.12 -5.18 26.91
CA LYS A 152 2.94 -5.52 28.08
C LYS A 152 3.14 -4.33 29.01
N TYR A 153 3.32 -3.13 28.45
CA TYR A 153 3.36 -1.88 29.22
C TYR A 153 2.02 -1.64 29.94
N GLU A 154 0.91 -1.74 29.21
CA GLU A 154 -0.45 -1.55 29.73
C GLU A 154 -0.79 -2.57 30.82
N ALA A 155 -0.53 -3.86 30.61
CA ALA A 155 -0.79 -4.90 31.61
C ALA A 155 0.05 -4.72 32.89
N ASN A 156 1.26 -4.19 32.78
CA ASN A 156 2.13 -4.00 33.96
C ASN A 156 1.81 -2.69 34.70
N ARG A 157 1.12 -1.71 34.09
CA ARG A 157 0.92 -0.39 34.72
C ARG A 157 0.05 -0.48 35.98
N LEU A 158 -1.11 -1.16 35.91
CA LEU A 158 -2.15 -1.24 36.94
C LEU A 158 -2.35 -2.68 37.48
N SER A 159 -1.28 -3.46 37.59
CA SER A 159 -1.39 -4.87 38.02
C SER A 159 -1.85 -5.06 39.48
N LEU A 160 -2.58 -6.15 39.71
CA LEU A 160 -3.03 -6.62 41.02
C LEU A 160 -1.84 -6.94 41.95
N ASP A 161 -0.73 -7.44 41.42
CA ASP A 161 0.49 -7.67 42.19
C ASP A 161 1.03 -6.38 42.80
N LYS A 162 1.18 -5.32 41.99
CA LYS A 162 1.60 -4.00 42.47
C LYS A 162 0.61 -3.46 43.50
N PHE A 163 -0.70 -3.62 43.24
CA PHE A 163 -1.74 -3.20 44.17
C PHE A 163 -1.56 -3.86 45.54
N ASN A 164 -1.45 -5.19 45.59
CA ASN A 164 -1.41 -5.96 46.83
C ASN A 164 -0.07 -5.82 47.56
N ASN A 165 1.02 -5.94 46.82
CA ASN A 165 2.35 -6.16 47.37
C ASN A 165 3.17 -4.88 47.50
N LYS A 166 2.97 -3.89 46.61
CA LYS A 166 3.81 -2.68 46.56
C LYS A 166 3.15 -1.44 47.13
N ILE A 167 1.81 -1.34 47.09
CA ILE A 167 1.09 -0.23 47.74
C ILE A 167 0.70 -0.59 49.17
N LYS A 168 1.12 0.23 50.13
CA LYS A 168 0.82 0.08 51.56
C LYS A 168 0.28 1.39 52.13
N ASN A 169 -0.56 1.28 53.16
CA ASN A 169 -1.03 2.44 53.90
C ASN A 169 0.17 3.23 54.47
N GLY A 170 0.05 4.55 54.53
CA GLY A 170 1.10 5.48 54.95
C GLY A 170 2.03 5.95 53.81
N MET A 171 1.96 5.35 52.61
CA MET A 171 2.69 5.84 51.45
C MET A 171 2.24 7.25 51.04
N SER A 172 3.17 8.08 50.58
CA SER A 172 2.85 9.39 50.02
C SER A 172 2.24 9.24 48.62
N LEU A 173 1.47 10.24 48.18
CA LEU A 173 0.93 10.27 46.82
C LEU A 173 2.01 9.99 45.76
N ASN A 174 3.16 10.68 45.82
CA ASN A 174 4.27 10.46 44.87
C ASN A 174 4.82 9.02 44.90
N SER A 175 4.84 8.37 46.06
CA SER A 175 5.28 6.97 46.15
C SER A 175 4.30 6.03 45.45
N VAL A 176 3.00 6.27 45.64
CA VAL A 176 1.95 5.50 44.96
C VAL A 176 1.99 5.78 43.45
N LYS A 177 2.18 7.05 43.04
CA LYS A 177 2.36 7.46 41.64
C LYS A 177 3.47 6.70 40.92
N ASN A 178 4.62 6.56 41.56
CA ASN A 178 5.78 5.87 40.98
C ASN A 178 5.58 4.36 40.83
N VAL A 179 4.82 3.73 41.74
CA VAL A 179 4.53 2.29 41.64
C VAL A 179 3.55 1.99 40.52
N PHE A 180 2.52 2.84 40.35
CA PHE A 180 1.41 2.62 39.44
C PHE A 180 1.48 3.42 38.13
N LEU A 181 2.54 4.18 37.90
CA LEU A 181 2.70 5.06 36.73
C LEU A 181 1.42 5.92 36.53
N PHE A 182 1.02 6.63 37.59
CA PHE A 182 -0.28 7.31 37.74
C PHE A 182 -0.69 8.26 36.60
N ASP A 183 0.26 8.77 35.83
CA ASP A 183 0.02 9.88 34.90
C ASP A 183 -0.97 9.47 33.80
N ASN A 184 -1.98 10.32 33.56
CA ASN A 184 -3.04 10.20 32.55
C ASN A 184 -4.13 9.12 32.76
N TYR A 185 -4.05 8.28 33.78
CA TYR A 185 -5.03 7.18 33.99
C TYR A 185 -5.72 7.20 35.37
N CYS A 186 -5.17 7.99 36.29
CA CYS A 186 -5.71 8.20 37.62
C CYS A 186 -6.29 9.60 37.72
N GLU A 187 -7.59 9.70 37.94
CA GLU A 187 -8.29 10.97 38.08
C GLU A 187 -8.56 11.26 39.56
N LEU A 188 -8.38 12.52 39.95
CA LEU A 188 -8.83 13.00 41.26
C LEU A 188 -10.36 13.00 41.25
N SER A 189 -10.95 12.03 41.94
CA SER A 189 -12.40 11.84 42.01
C SER A 189 -13.04 12.75 43.05
N THR A 190 -12.32 13.05 44.13
CA THR A 190 -12.82 13.91 45.21
C THR A 190 -11.66 14.57 45.93
N GLU A 191 -11.82 15.85 46.24
CA GLU A 191 -10.93 16.59 47.14
C GLU A 191 -11.75 17.28 48.21
N SER A 192 -11.30 17.21 49.45
CA SER A 192 -11.94 17.86 50.59
C SER A 192 -10.90 18.47 51.51
N ASN A 193 -11.25 19.60 52.12
CA ASN A 193 -10.47 20.19 53.20
C ASN A 193 -11.42 20.62 54.31
N ILE A 194 -11.36 19.93 55.45
CA ILE A 194 -12.25 20.19 56.59
C ILE A 194 -11.38 20.31 57.84
N ALA A 195 -11.47 21.45 58.53
CA ALA A 195 -10.74 21.71 59.78
C ALA A 195 -9.22 21.44 59.69
N GLY A 196 -8.60 21.74 58.55
CA GLY A 196 -7.17 21.54 58.31
C GLY A 196 -6.77 20.12 57.88
N TYR A 197 -7.73 19.20 57.77
CA TYR A 197 -7.51 17.86 57.21
C TYR A 197 -7.79 17.88 55.72
N SER A 198 -6.79 17.54 54.90
CA SER A 198 -6.97 17.35 53.46
C SER A 198 -7.30 15.89 53.16
N GLY A 199 -8.36 15.65 52.39
CA GLY A 199 -8.75 14.35 51.87
C GLY A 199 -8.70 14.36 50.35
N GLN A 200 -8.10 13.34 49.74
CA GLN A 200 -8.06 13.19 48.29
C GLN A 200 -8.38 11.74 47.92
N ILE A 201 -9.26 11.53 46.95
CA ILE A 201 -9.58 10.21 46.41
C ILE A 201 -9.17 10.20 44.94
N TYR A 202 -8.28 9.27 44.59
CA TYR A 202 -7.90 9.02 43.21
C TYR A 202 -8.53 7.71 42.72
N THR A 203 -9.10 7.74 41.53
CA THR A 203 -9.59 6.53 40.85
C THR A 203 -8.77 6.31 39.59
N CYS A 204 -8.12 5.17 39.51
CA CYS A 204 -7.35 4.72 38.35
C CYS A 204 -8.14 3.67 37.60
N LYS A 205 -8.27 3.83 36.29
CA LYS A 205 -8.93 2.86 35.42
C LYS A 205 -7.87 2.17 34.55
N ASP A 206 -7.94 0.84 34.49
CA ASP A 206 -7.17 0.05 33.55
C ASP A 206 -7.97 -0.24 32.27
N PHE A 207 -7.30 -0.76 31.24
CA PHE A 207 -7.85 -1.00 29.91
C PHE A 207 -8.94 -2.09 29.93
N ASP A 208 -8.80 -3.09 30.80
CA ASP A 208 -9.71 -4.25 30.92
C ASP A 208 -10.83 -4.03 31.96
N ASN A 209 -11.31 -2.79 32.13
CA ASN A 209 -12.30 -2.39 33.14
C ASN A 209 -11.86 -2.63 34.59
N GLY A 210 -10.55 -2.78 34.83
CA GLY A 210 -10.00 -2.79 36.18
C GLY A 210 -10.08 -1.39 36.80
N ILE A 211 -10.38 -1.30 38.08
CA ILE A 211 -10.48 -0.04 38.83
C ILE A 211 -9.66 -0.17 40.09
N ALA A 212 -8.84 0.84 40.38
CA ALA A 212 -8.16 1.01 41.66
C ALA A 212 -8.57 2.36 42.27
N THR A 213 -8.93 2.38 43.54
CA THR A 213 -9.22 3.63 44.26
C THR A 213 -8.26 3.79 45.42
N PHE A 214 -7.71 4.99 45.57
CA PHE A 214 -6.75 5.35 46.60
C PHE A 214 -7.25 6.56 47.37
N GLN A 215 -7.43 6.41 48.68
CA GLN A 215 -7.83 7.49 49.56
C GLN A 215 -6.64 7.97 50.36
N PHE A 216 -6.32 9.25 50.21
CA PHE A 216 -5.28 9.95 50.93
C PHE A 216 -5.90 10.88 51.96
N GLN A 217 -5.27 10.97 53.13
CA GLN A 217 -5.54 11.97 54.13
C GLN A 217 -4.23 12.61 54.56
N ASN A 218 -4.16 13.93 54.57
CA ASN A 218 -2.95 14.70 54.88
C ASN A 218 -1.73 14.22 54.08
N GLY A 219 -1.94 13.91 52.79
CA GLY A 219 -0.90 13.45 51.86
C GLY A 219 -0.44 11.99 52.05
N ARG A 220 -1.10 11.22 52.93
CA ARG A 220 -0.76 9.82 53.24
C ARG A 220 -1.90 8.88 52.85
N LEU A 221 -1.58 7.76 52.21
CA LEU A 221 -2.57 6.75 51.84
C LEU A 221 -3.17 6.12 53.11
N ILE A 222 -4.48 6.23 53.28
CA ILE A 222 -5.21 5.67 54.42
C ILE A 222 -6.05 4.45 54.05
N ALA A 223 -6.52 4.39 52.81
CA ALA A 223 -7.29 3.26 52.30
C ALA A 223 -7.04 3.05 50.81
N LYS A 224 -7.17 1.80 50.37
CA LYS A 224 -7.11 1.40 48.98
C LYS A 224 -8.17 0.33 48.71
N SER A 225 -8.78 0.36 47.53
CA SER A 225 -9.67 -0.69 47.04
C SER A 225 -9.41 -0.95 45.57
N GLN A 226 -9.78 -2.15 45.11
CA GLN A 226 -9.70 -2.49 43.70
C GLN A 226 -10.89 -3.34 43.28
N LEU A 227 -11.24 -3.24 42.00
CA LEU A 227 -12.20 -4.10 41.33
C LEU A 227 -11.60 -4.55 40.01
N ASN A 228 -11.59 -5.86 39.76
CA ASN A 228 -11.19 -6.45 38.47
C ASN A 228 -9.79 -6.07 37.98
N LEU A 229 -8.84 -5.73 38.86
CA LEU A 229 -7.42 -5.65 38.49
C LEU A 229 -6.87 -7.05 38.26
N LYS A 230 -5.97 -7.19 37.28
CA LYS A 230 -5.32 -8.45 36.91
C LYS A 230 -3.87 -8.52 37.38
#